data_AF-A0A934AK46-F1
#
_entry.id   AF-A0A934AK46-F1
#
_cell.length_a   1.000
_cell.length_b   1.000
_cell.length_c   1.000
_cell.angle_alpha   90.00
_cell.angle_beta   90.00
_cell.angle_gamma   90.00
#
_symmetry.space_group_name_H-M   'P 1'
#
loop_
_entity.id
_entity.type
_entity.pdbx_description
1 polymer ?
#
loop_
_entity_poly.entity_id
_entity_poly.type
_entity_poly.pdbx_seq_one_letter_code
_entity_poly.pdbx_strand_id
1 'polypeptide(L)'
;MTRPFLTAAALLLVAVLGWQALRRLPARPGKGPSVQDLAKLRALSQILLSRNDNDPRLDRDFNDLSPAAKELFRRLYRELPPERRNERGTVVYLLGRNLSSAEDWEFLASVAGEPPCLSLSDCSKAWPGDAEHGGDEVTLAYPSLVALKSAEAALASGAPKSRAKTVILAGRKSGMPAVVRLAGRLEAGLSAGR
;
A
#
# COMPACT_ATOMS: atom_id res chain seq x y z
N MET A 1 -23.24 63.88 -15.61
CA MET A 1 -23.24 62.73 -14.68
C MET A 1 -22.86 61.47 -15.48
N THR A 2 -21.75 60.84 -15.07
CA THR A 2 -21.37 59.41 -15.20
C THR A 2 -21.67 58.58 -16.47
N ARG A 3 -20.59 58.35 -17.25
CA ARG A 3 -20.05 57.13 -17.93
C ARG A 3 -20.98 56.17 -18.71
N PRO A 4 -20.43 55.59 -19.80
CA PRO A 4 -20.17 54.14 -19.75
C PRO A 4 -18.78 53.73 -20.28
N PHE A 5 -18.12 52.81 -19.58
CA PHE A 5 -17.01 51.99 -20.06
C PHE A 5 -17.44 50.52 -19.95
N LEU A 6 -17.67 49.90 -21.10
CA LEU A 6 -17.81 48.46 -21.39
C LEU A 6 -16.95 48.30 -22.65
N THR A 7 -16.09 47.32 -22.91
CA THR A 7 -15.94 45.93 -22.45
C THR A 7 -14.66 45.43 -23.11
N ALA A 8 -13.67 44.98 -22.35
CA ALA A 8 -12.47 44.37 -22.91
C ALA A 8 -11.96 43.25 -21.98
N ALA A 9 -12.79 42.23 -21.72
CA ALA A 9 -12.42 41.14 -20.81
C ALA A 9 -13.00 39.77 -21.21
N ALA A 10 -13.32 39.54 -22.48
CA ALA A 10 -14.04 38.32 -22.91
C ALA A 10 -13.25 37.36 -23.82
N LEU A 11 -11.98 37.61 -24.15
CA LEU A 11 -11.25 36.82 -25.17
C LEU A 11 -10.07 35.97 -24.67
N LEU A 12 -9.75 35.98 -23.37
CA LEU A 12 -8.59 35.24 -22.82
C LEU A 12 -8.93 33.95 -22.06
N LEU A 13 -10.21 33.61 -21.91
CA LEU A 13 -10.65 32.46 -21.09
C LEU A 13 -10.76 31.13 -21.86
N VAL A 14 -10.71 31.14 -23.19
CA VAL A 14 -10.87 29.91 -24.00
C VAL A 14 -9.54 29.20 -24.28
N ALA A 15 -8.40 29.90 -24.23
CA ALA A 15 -7.09 29.31 -24.55
C ALA A 15 -6.47 28.48 -23.41
N VAL A 16 -6.81 28.75 -22.14
CA VAL A 16 -6.22 28.04 -20.98
C VAL A 16 -6.93 26.72 -20.66
N LEU A 17 -8.20 26.58 -21.04
CA LEU A 17 -8.98 25.35 -20.77
C LEU A 17 -8.72 24.23 -21.80
N GLY A 18 -8.21 24.55 -23.00
CA GLY A 18 -7.87 23.56 -24.02
C GLY A 18 -6.59 22.76 -23.75
N TRP A 19 -5.64 23.31 -22.99
CA TRP A 19 -4.33 22.67 -22.73
C TRP A 19 -4.33 21.71 -21.55
N GLN A 20 -5.28 21.81 -20.62
CA GLN A 20 -5.40 20.85 -19.51
C GLN A 20 -6.07 19.52 -19.95
N ALA A 21 -6.87 19.53 -21.01
CA ALA A 21 -7.56 18.34 -21.52
C ALA A 21 -6.63 17.40 -22.32
N LEU A 22 -5.56 17.91 -22.94
CA LEU A 22 -4.63 17.09 -23.75
C LEU A 22 -3.56 16.31 -22.96
N ARG A 23 -3.51 16.44 -21.62
CA ARG A 23 -2.51 15.72 -20.79
C ARG A 23 -2.99 14.40 -20.21
N ARG A 24 -4.20 13.95 -20.52
CA ARG A 24 -4.69 12.60 -20.17
C ARG A 24 -4.79 11.74 -21.42
N LEU A 25 -3.67 11.56 -22.12
CA LEU A 25 -3.56 10.43 -23.03
C LEU A 25 -3.77 9.16 -22.17
N PRO A 26 -4.71 8.27 -22.52
CA PRO A 26 -4.87 7.01 -21.81
C PRO A 26 -3.53 6.29 -21.86
N ALA A 27 -3.03 5.86 -20.69
CA ALA A 27 -1.81 5.07 -20.61
C ALA A 27 -1.90 3.95 -21.64
N ARG A 28 -0.88 3.82 -22.50
CA ARG A 28 -0.80 2.73 -23.49
C ARG A 28 -1.17 1.42 -22.79
N PRO A 29 -2.06 0.59 -23.36
CA PRO A 29 -2.43 -0.68 -22.75
C PRO A 29 -1.14 -1.43 -22.46
N GLY A 30 -0.85 -1.59 -21.16
CA GLY A 30 0.38 -2.23 -20.72
C GLY A 30 0.45 -3.63 -21.33
N LYS A 31 1.64 -4.01 -21.79
CA LYS A 31 1.90 -5.40 -22.18
C LYS A 31 1.42 -6.28 -21.01
N GLY A 32 0.51 -7.21 -21.29
CA GLY A 32 -0.06 -8.09 -20.26
C GLY A 32 1.02 -8.89 -19.51
N PRO A 33 0.63 -9.65 -18.47
CA PRO A 33 1.59 -10.43 -17.68
C PRO A 33 2.46 -11.33 -18.56
N SER A 34 3.76 -11.31 -18.32
CA SER A 34 4.70 -12.22 -18.97
C SER A 34 4.62 -13.63 -18.38
N VAL A 35 5.25 -14.60 -19.06
CA VAL A 35 5.41 -15.96 -18.54
C VAL A 35 6.13 -15.96 -17.18
N GLN A 36 7.12 -15.07 -17.00
CA GLN A 36 7.85 -14.94 -15.75
C GLN A 36 6.96 -14.39 -14.62
N ASP A 37 6.08 -13.44 -14.90
CA ASP A 37 5.15 -12.89 -13.90
C ASP A 37 4.17 -13.96 -13.40
N LEU A 38 3.65 -14.78 -14.32
CA LEU A 38 2.79 -15.91 -14.00
C LEU A 38 3.52 -17.00 -13.21
N ALA A 39 4.80 -17.25 -13.53
CA ALA A 39 5.64 -18.18 -12.78
C ALA A 39 5.88 -17.69 -11.34
N LYS A 40 6.17 -16.40 -11.14
CA LYS A 40 6.30 -15.80 -9.80
C LYS A 40 4.99 -15.90 -9.02
N LEU A 41 3.85 -15.61 -9.63
CA LEU A 41 2.53 -15.77 -8.99
C LEU A 41 2.27 -17.21 -8.54
N ARG A 42 2.57 -18.19 -9.41
CA ARG A 42 2.43 -19.62 -9.08
C ARG A 42 3.33 -20.02 -7.92
N ALA A 43 4.60 -19.60 -7.93
CA ALA A 43 5.54 -19.87 -6.86
C ALA A 43 5.06 -19.30 -5.52
N LEU A 44 4.61 -18.04 -5.51
CA LEU A 44 4.04 -17.43 -4.31
C LEU A 44 2.81 -18.20 -3.83
N SER A 45 1.91 -18.57 -4.72
CA SER A 45 0.70 -19.33 -4.37
C SER A 45 1.04 -20.66 -3.70
N GLN A 46 2.07 -21.37 -4.19
CA GLN A 46 2.55 -22.61 -3.56
C GLN A 46 3.11 -22.37 -2.15
N ILE A 47 3.88 -21.30 -1.95
CA ILE A 47 4.44 -20.93 -0.63
C ILE A 47 3.31 -20.62 0.36
N LEU A 48 2.32 -19.83 -0.06
CA LEU A 48 1.17 -19.49 0.81
C LEU A 48 0.29 -20.71 1.13
N LEU A 49 0.22 -21.69 0.21
CA LEU A 49 -0.48 -22.95 0.44
C LEU A 49 0.28 -23.87 1.40
N SER A 50 1.61 -23.93 1.32
CA SER A 50 2.43 -24.74 2.21
C SER A 50 2.54 -24.17 3.63
N ARG A 51 2.18 -22.90 3.82
CA ARG A 51 2.30 -22.16 5.09
C ARG A 51 3.73 -22.11 5.63
N ASN A 52 4.72 -22.24 4.74
CA ASN A 52 6.14 -22.10 5.08
C ASN A 52 6.56 -20.64 4.91
N ASP A 53 6.47 -19.86 5.98
CA ASP A 53 6.87 -18.45 6.03
C ASP A 53 8.40 -18.25 5.98
N ASN A 54 9.17 -19.33 6.14
CA ASN A 54 10.62 -19.37 6.04
C ASN A 54 11.10 -19.99 4.71
N ASP A 55 10.25 -20.03 3.69
CA ASP A 55 10.64 -20.55 2.38
C ASP A 55 11.75 -19.68 1.76
N PRO A 56 12.96 -20.22 1.49
CA PRO A 56 14.10 -19.44 1.03
C PRO A 56 13.88 -18.79 -0.34
N ARG A 57 12.86 -19.22 -1.10
CA ARG A 57 12.47 -18.58 -2.36
C ARG A 57 11.93 -17.16 -2.13
N LEU A 58 11.35 -16.87 -0.97
CA LEU A 58 10.82 -15.53 -0.64
C LEU A 58 11.91 -14.46 -0.75
N ASP A 59 13.14 -14.77 -0.35
CA ASP A 59 14.26 -13.84 -0.41
C ASP A 59 14.95 -13.77 -1.77
N ARG A 60 14.95 -14.88 -2.50
CA ARG A 60 15.72 -15.03 -3.74
C ARG A 60 14.91 -14.69 -4.99
N ASP A 61 13.69 -15.21 -5.10
CA ASP A 61 12.97 -15.33 -6.38
C ASP A 61 12.04 -14.13 -6.67
N PHE A 62 11.80 -13.28 -5.67
CA PHE A 62 10.82 -12.18 -5.73
C PHE A 62 11.44 -10.77 -5.71
N ASN A 63 12.73 -10.67 -6.02
CA ASN A 63 13.35 -9.38 -6.32
C ASN A 63 12.94 -8.91 -7.73
N ASP A 64 13.02 -7.60 -7.97
CA ASP A 64 12.73 -6.94 -9.26
C ASP A 64 11.37 -7.33 -9.86
N LEU A 65 10.31 -7.20 -9.07
CA LEU A 65 8.94 -7.45 -9.56
C LEU A 65 8.56 -6.45 -10.64
N SER A 66 8.15 -6.95 -11.81
CA SER A 66 7.59 -6.12 -12.87
C SER A 66 6.28 -5.46 -12.41
N PRO A 67 5.85 -4.34 -13.03
CA PRO A 67 4.54 -3.75 -12.73
C PRO A 67 3.37 -4.74 -12.89
N ALA A 68 3.43 -5.65 -13.87
CA ALA A 68 2.41 -6.67 -14.08
C ALA A 68 2.40 -7.73 -12.98
N ALA A 69 3.59 -8.19 -12.52
CA ALA A 69 3.69 -9.09 -11.38
C ALA A 69 3.16 -8.46 -10.09
N LYS A 70 3.51 -7.21 -9.82
CA LYS A 70 2.98 -6.48 -8.65
C LYS A 70 1.46 -6.41 -8.69
N GLU A 71 0.86 -6.14 -9.84
CA GLU A 71 -0.60 -6.11 -9.94
C GLU A 71 -1.24 -7.50 -9.72
N LEU A 72 -0.60 -8.58 -10.18
CA LEU A 72 -1.03 -9.94 -9.83
C LEU A 72 -0.99 -10.18 -8.32
N PHE A 73 0.05 -9.69 -7.63
CA PHE A 73 0.19 -9.87 -6.18
C PHE A 73 -0.82 -9.03 -5.41
N ARG A 74 -1.11 -7.81 -5.84
CA ARG A 74 -2.18 -6.99 -5.26
C ARG A 74 -3.56 -7.62 -5.46
N ARG A 75 -3.82 -8.26 -6.61
CA ARG A 75 -5.04 -9.06 -6.83
C ARG A 75 -5.12 -10.22 -5.85
N LEU A 76 -4.06 -11.03 -5.76
CA LEU A 76 -3.98 -12.14 -4.81
C LEU A 76 -4.23 -11.66 -3.37
N TYR A 77 -3.63 -10.53 -2.96
CA TYR A 77 -3.87 -9.93 -1.65
C TYR A 77 -5.34 -9.63 -1.39
N ARG A 78 -6.05 -9.05 -2.37
CA ARG A 78 -7.48 -8.73 -2.26
C ARG A 78 -8.37 -9.97 -2.22
N GLU A 79 -7.93 -11.06 -2.84
CA GLU A 79 -8.66 -12.35 -2.85
C GLU A 79 -8.46 -13.15 -1.56
N LEU A 80 -7.37 -12.92 -0.80
CA LEU A 80 -7.15 -13.57 0.48
C LEU A 80 -8.13 -13.04 1.54
N PRO A 81 -8.79 -13.93 2.32
CA PRO A 81 -9.60 -13.52 3.45
C PRO A 81 -8.80 -12.65 4.42
N PRO A 82 -9.40 -11.59 5.00
CA PRO A 82 -8.70 -10.70 5.91
C PRO A 82 -8.08 -11.46 7.09
N GLU A 83 -8.68 -12.54 7.56
CA GLU A 83 -8.19 -13.42 8.64
C GLU A 83 -6.84 -14.08 8.33
N ARG A 84 -6.46 -14.25 7.06
CA ARG A 84 -5.19 -14.84 6.63
C ARG A 84 -4.03 -13.85 6.78
N ARG A 85 -3.78 -13.43 8.02
CA ARG A 85 -2.86 -12.33 8.38
C ARG A 85 -1.44 -12.62 7.93
N ASN A 86 -0.95 -13.85 8.14
CA ASN A 86 0.41 -14.22 7.77
C ASN A 86 0.59 -14.14 6.25
N GLU A 87 -0.31 -14.75 5.48
CA GLU A 87 -0.24 -14.79 4.03
C GLU A 87 -0.39 -13.40 3.41
N ARG A 88 -1.33 -12.61 3.92
CA ARG A 88 -1.48 -11.19 3.55
C ARG A 88 -0.20 -10.42 3.86
N GLY A 89 0.39 -10.62 5.03
CA GLY A 89 1.65 -10.00 5.44
C GLY A 89 2.83 -10.38 4.53
N THR A 90 2.93 -11.64 4.11
CA THR A 90 3.93 -12.10 3.15
C THR A 90 3.80 -11.40 1.81
N VAL A 91 2.57 -11.24 1.28
CA VAL A 91 2.35 -10.51 0.03
C VAL A 91 2.79 -9.04 0.16
N VAL A 92 2.46 -8.39 1.29
CA VAL A 92 2.85 -7.00 1.58
C VAL A 92 4.36 -6.87 1.70
N TYR A 93 5.03 -7.82 2.36
CA TYR A 93 6.48 -7.86 2.47
C TYR A 93 7.17 -7.89 1.10
N LEU A 94 6.72 -8.77 0.21
CA LEU A 94 7.29 -8.88 -1.14
C LEU A 94 7.07 -7.61 -1.97
N LEU A 95 5.87 -7.02 -1.90
CA LEU A 95 5.58 -5.76 -2.58
C LEU A 95 6.38 -4.59 -1.97
N GLY A 96 6.53 -4.57 -0.65
CA GLY A 96 7.27 -3.55 0.11
C GLY A 96 8.78 -3.55 -0.12
N ARG A 97 9.37 -4.68 -0.53
CA ARG A 97 10.77 -4.75 -0.99
C ARG A 97 10.98 -4.23 -2.41
N ASN A 98 9.90 -4.05 -3.16
CA ASN A 98 9.93 -3.72 -4.58
C ASN A 98 9.30 -2.34 -4.86
N LEU A 99 9.26 -1.40 -3.92
CA LEU A 99 8.60 -0.10 -4.13
C LEU A 99 9.31 0.71 -5.22
N SER A 100 8.60 1.02 -6.32
CA SER A 100 9.17 1.82 -7.41
C SER A 100 8.18 2.77 -8.08
N SER A 101 6.88 2.64 -7.81
CA SER A 101 5.81 3.39 -8.47
C SER A 101 4.87 4.05 -7.46
N ALA A 102 4.06 5.02 -7.91
CA ALA A 102 3.09 5.70 -7.05
C ALA A 102 2.07 4.70 -6.46
N GLU A 103 1.65 3.77 -7.30
CA GLU A 103 0.69 2.71 -7.04
C GLU A 103 1.19 1.75 -5.94
N ASP A 104 2.51 1.57 -5.81
CA ASP A 104 3.09 0.78 -4.73
C ASP A 104 2.87 1.44 -3.36
N TRP A 105 3.08 2.75 -3.29
CA TRP A 105 2.89 3.52 -2.06
C TRP A 105 1.41 3.65 -1.70
N GLU A 106 0.55 3.81 -2.70
CA GLU A 106 -0.90 3.82 -2.51
C GLU A 106 -1.39 2.47 -1.97
N PHE A 107 -0.87 1.36 -2.50
CA PHE A 107 -1.15 0.03 -1.96
C PHE A 107 -0.68 -0.12 -0.51
N LEU A 108 0.56 0.27 -0.17
CA LEU A 108 1.00 0.21 1.23
C LEU A 108 0.15 1.09 2.14
N ALA A 109 -0.25 2.28 1.69
CA ALA A 109 -1.11 3.16 2.44
C ALA A 109 -2.49 2.54 2.67
N SER A 110 -3.07 1.88 1.66
CA SER A 110 -4.36 1.18 1.82
C SER A 110 -4.25 0.05 2.84
N VAL A 111 -3.15 -0.71 2.83
CA VAL A 111 -2.90 -1.80 3.80
C VAL A 111 -2.70 -1.28 5.22
N ALA A 112 -1.94 -0.18 5.38
CA ALA A 112 -1.71 0.43 6.68
C ALA A 112 -3.00 1.02 7.30
N GLY A 113 -3.95 1.44 6.44
CA GLY A 113 -5.24 1.99 6.84
C GLY A 113 -6.40 0.99 6.84
N GLU A 114 -6.14 -0.32 6.74
CA GLU A 114 -7.21 -1.31 6.75
C GLU A 114 -8.02 -1.27 8.06
N PRO A 115 -9.33 -1.58 7.99
CA PRO A 115 -10.13 -1.77 9.19
C PRO A 115 -9.53 -2.85 10.09
N PRO A 116 -9.58 -2.64 11.42
CA PRO A 116 -9.19 -3.67 12.38
C PRO A 116 -9.94 -4.98 12.16
N CYS A 117 -9.23 -6.09 12.31
CA CYS A 117 -9.82 -7.40 12.45
C CYS A 117 -9.31 -8.03 13.72
N LEU A 118 -10.25 -8.30 14.59
CA LEU A 118 -9.99 -8.54 16.01
C LEU A 118 -10.06 -10.05 16.32
N SER A 119 -9.95 -10.89 15.27
CA SER A 119 -10.03 -12.35 15.32
C SER A 119 -9.20 -12.97 14.20
N LEU A 120 -8.60 -14.13 14.48
CA LEU A 120 -7.87 -14.93 13.48
C LEU A 120 -8.77 -15.85 12.66
N SER A 121 -10.06 -15.94 13.00
CA SER A 121 -11.01 -16.85 12.36
C SER A 121 -12.21 -16.16 11.72
N ASP A 122 -12.55 -14.94 12.18
CA ASP A 122 -13.72 -14.21 11.69
C ASP A 122 -13.64 -12.72 12.05
N CYS A 123 -13.35 -11.87 11.07
CA CYS A 123 -13.23 -10.42 11.23
C CYS A 123 -14.55 -9.71 11.53
N SER A 124 -15.70 -10.39 11.45
CA SER A 124 -16.99 -9.82 11.88
C SER A 124 -17.18 -9.83 13.39
N LYS A 125 -16.34 -10.59 14.13
CA LYS A 125 -16.41 -10.66 15.59
C LYS A 125 -15.76 -9.44 16.23
N ALA A 126 -16.46 -8.87 17.21
CA ALA A 126 -15.89 -7.86 18.10
C ALA A 126 -14.73 -8.47 18.91
N TRP A 127 -13.79 -7.62 19.32
CA TRP A 127 -12.69 -8.04 20.20
C TRP A 127 -13.27 -8.62 21.50
N PRO A 128 -13.03 -9.90 21.80
CA PRO A 128 -13.42 -10.44 23.10
C PRO A 128 -12.41 -9.88 24.10
N GLY A 129 -12.83 -8.86 24.87
CA GLY A 129 -12.01 -8.11 25.83
C GLY A 129 -11.02 -8.93 26.66
N ASP A 130 -11.36 -10.20 26.92
CA ASP A 130 -10.69 -11.03 27.92
C ASP A 130 -10.33 -12.46 27.45
N ALA A 131 -10.42 -12.78 26.16
CA ALA A 131 -10.27 -14.19 25.72
C ALA A 131 -8.86 -14.54 25.24
N GLU A 132 -8.30 -15.58 25.86
CA GLU A 132 -7.16 -16.45 25.49
C GLU A 132 -7.09 -16.91 24.01
N HIS A 133 -8.03 -16.50 23.16
CA HIS A 133 -8.18 -16.92 21.76
C HIS A 133 -8.13 -15.77 20.75
N GLY A 134 -7.94 -14.53 21.20
CA GLY A 134 -7.54 -13.41 20.34
C GLY A 134 -6.03 -13.47 20.10
N GLY A 135 -5.58 -13.47 18.85
CA GLY A 135 -4.16 -13.31 18.56
C GLY A 135 -3.60 -12.05 19.22
N ASP A 136 -2.30 -12.00 19.50
CA ASP A 136 -1.72 -10.77 20.03
C ASP A 136 -1.94 -9.60 19.05
N GLU A 137 -1.89 -8.39 19.58
CA GLU A 137 -2.14 -7.16 18.82
C GLU A 137 -1.25 -7.05 17.57
N VAL A 138 -0.03 -7.59 17.63
CA VAL A 138 0.94 -7.61 16.53
C VAL A 138 0.49 -8.56 15.43
N THR A 139 0.07 -9.77 15.78
CA THR A 139 -0.40 -10.80 14.88
C THR A 139 -1.63 -10.32 14.11
N LEU A 140 -2.58 -9.72 14.82
CA LEU A 140 -3.81 -9.18 14.22
C LEU A 140 -3.55 -7.97 13.31
N ALA A 141 -2.51 -7.19 13.62
CA ALA A 141 -2.09 -6.04 12.84
C ALA A 141 -1.02 -6.36 11.78
N TYR A 142 -0.62 -7.63 11.61
CA TYR A 142 0.64 -7.99 10.94
C TYR A 142 0.80 -7.37 9.53
N PRO A 143 -0.18 -7.45 8.60
CA PRO A 143 -0.06 -6.82 7.29
C PRO A 143 0.18 -5.31 7.35
N SER A 144 -0.52 -4.59 8.23
CA SER A 144 -0.40 -3.14 8.38
C SER A 144 0.94 -2.74 9.02
N LEU A 145 1.43 -3.54 9.96
CA LEU A 145 2.77 -3.34 10.55
C LEU A 145 3.87 -3.56 9.51
N VAL A 146 3.76 -4.61 8.69
CA VAL A 146 4.70 -4.85 7.59
C VAL A 146 4.68 -3.68 6.60
N ALA A 147 3.51 -3.16 6.23
CA ALA A 147 3.41 -2.00 5.34
C ALA A 147 4.15 -0.76 5.89
N LEU A 148 3.98 -0.46 7.18
CA LEU A 148 4.72 0.63 7.85
C LEU A 148 6.22 0.37 7.90
N LYS A 149 6.64 -0.89 8.13
CA LYS A 149 8.05 -1.28 8.16
C LYS A 149 8.70 -1.22 6.78
N SER A 150 7.99 -1.57 5.72
CA SER A 150 8.47 -1.39 4.35
C SER A 150 8.64 0.10 4.01
N ALA A 151 7.73 0.97 4.47
CA ALA A 151 7.90 2.41 4.33
C ALA A 151 9.11 2.96 5.12
N GLU A 152 9.33 2.50 6.35
CA GLU A 152 10.52 2.82 7.16
C GLU A 152 11.82 2.39 6.46
N ALA A 153 11.87 1.15 5.96
CA ALA A 153 13.04 0.63 5.26
C ALA A 153 13.34 1.41 3.97
N ALA A 154 12.31 1.68 3.16
CA ALA A 154 12.46 2.45 1.93
C ALA A 154 12.94 3.88 2.20
N LEU A 155 12.51 4.52 3.30
CA LEU A 155 13.05 5.81 3.73
C LEU A 155 14.55 5.73 4.03
N ALA A 156 14.97 4.71 4.76
CA ALA A 156 16.38 4.48 5.08
C ALA A 156 17.22 4.23 3.82
N SER A 157 16.61 3.71 2.75
CA SER A 157 17.24 3.53 1.43
C SER A 157 17.12 4.75 0.50
N GLY A 158 16.65 5.90 0.99
CA GLY A 158 16.60 7.15 0.22
C GLY A 158 15.31 7.39 -0.57
N ALA A 159 14.24 6.62 -0.34
CA ALA A 159 12.95 6.90 -0.96
C ALA A 159 12.38 8.26 -0.53
N PRO A 160 11.55 8.92 -1.37
CA PRO A 160 11.00 10.22 -1.05
C PRO A 160 10.20 10.24 0.27
N LYS A 161 10.56 11.14 1.19
CA LYS A 161 9.86 11.33 2.48
C LYS A 161 8.35 11.54 2.31
N SER A 162 7.92 12.23 1.26
CA SER A 162 6.51 12.49 0.96
C SER A 162 5.71 11.22 0.70
N ARG A 163 6.30 10.21 0.04
CA ARG A 163 5.65 8.94 -0.27
C ARG A 163 5.45 8.12 1.00
N ALA A 164 6.49 7.95 1.80
CA ALA A 164 6.39 7.22 3.06
C ALA A 164 5.46 7.92 4.07
N LYS A 165 5.46 9.26 4.10
CA LYS A 165 4.52 10.03 4.93
C LYS A 165 3.06 9.68 4.62
N THR A 166 2.72 9.36 3.38
CA THR A 166 1.36 8.94 2.99
C THR A 166 0.97 7.62 3.68
N VAL A 167 1.86 6.63 3.69
CA VAL A 167 1.64 5.34 4.36
C VAL A 167 1.54 5.53 5.89
N ILE A 168 2.43 6.35 6.45
CA ILE A 168 2.45 6.65 7.89
C ILE A 168 1.14 7.32 8.33
N LEU A 169 0.67 8.33 7.60
CA LEU A 169 -0.59 9.02 7.90
C LEU A 169 -1.80 8.09 7.79
N ALA A 170 -1.80 7.12 6.88
CA ALA A 170 -2.83 6.09 6.83
C ALA A 170 -2.80 5.23 8.11
N GLY A 171 -1.61 4.79 8.54
CA GLY A 171 -1.43 4.04 9.80
C GLY A 171 -1.85 4.82 11.05
N ARG A 172 -1.68 6.15 11.09
CA ARG A 172 -2.16 7.00 12.21
C ARG A 172 -3.68 6.99 12.37
N LYS A 173 -4.42 6.72 11.29
CA LYS A 173 -5.88 6.63 11.27
C LYS A 173 -6.39 5.21 11.47
N SER A 174 -5.51 4.22 11.64
CA SER A 174 -5.91 2.84 11.90
C SER A 174 -6.62 2.72 13.25
N GLY A 175 -7.58 1.80 13.35
CA GLY A 175 -8.18 1.42 14.63
C GLY A 175 -7.33 0.40 15.43
N MET A 176 -6.20 -0.06 14.89
CA MET A 176 -5.29 -0.98 15.58
C MET A 176 -4.23 -0.21 16.39
N PRO A 177 -4.17 -0.32 17.73
CA PRO A 177 -3.28 0.54 18.51
C PRO A 177 -1.79 0.32 18.21
N ALA A 178 -1.36 -0.91 17.87
CA ALA A 178 0.03 -1.22 17.49
C ALA A 178 0.44 -0.47 16.21
N VAL A 179 -0.48 -0.38 15.23
CA VAL A 179 -0.28 0.36 13.98
C VAL A 179 -0.16 1.85 14.29
N VAL A 180 -1.05 2.39 15.13
CA VAL A 180 -1.04 3.81 15.53
C VAL A 180 0.25 4.18 16.27
N ARG A 181 0.72 3.32 17.20
CA ARG A 181 1.98 3.51 17.94
C ARG A 181 3.17 3.51 17.00
N LEU A 182 3.28 2.51 16.11
CA LEU A 182 4.37 2.44 15.14
C LEU A 182 4.35 3.65 14.20
N ALA A 183 3.20 4.00 13.63
CA ALA A 183 3.06 5.16 12.77
C ALA A 183 3.45 6.47 13.47
N GLY A 184 3.06 6.64 14.75
CA GLY A 184 3.43 7.81 15.55
C GLY A 184 4.95 7.93 15.76
N ARG A 185 5.63 6.80 16.05
CA ARG A 185 7.09 6.75 16.15
C ARG A 185 7.76 7.16 14.83
N LEU A 186 7.27 6.66 13.70
CA LEU A 186 7.81 6.98 12.38
C LEU A 186 7.60 8.45 12.01
N GLU A 187 6.41 8.99 12.29
CA GLU A 187 6.07 10.40 12.06
C GLU A 187 6.97 11.34 12.88
N ALA A 188 7.22 11.01 14.15
CA ALA A 188 8.17 11.74 14.98
C ALA A 188 9.60 11.67 14.42
N GLY A 189 10.02 10.49 13.95
CA GLY A 189 11.33 10.28 13.31
C GLY A 189 11.52 11.12 12.03
N LEU A 190 10.48 11.27 11.21
CA LEU A 190 10.50 12.12 10.02
C LEU A 190 10.69 13.61 10.37
N SER A 191 10.06 14.06 11.46
CA SER A 191 10.14 15.45 11.92
C SER A 191 11.49 15.78 12.54
N ALA A 192 12.15 14.78 13.14
CA ALA A 192 13.45 14.92 13.78
C ALA A 192 14.64 14.97 12.79
N GLY A 193 14.41 14.90 11.48
CA GLY A 193 15.45 15.21 10.50
C GLY A 193 16.63 14.22 10.44
N ARG A 194 16.36 12.92 10.63
CA ARG A 194 17.24 11.87 10.11
C ARG A 194 16.87 11.52 8.67
#